data_AF-A0A0A8ED94-F1
#
_entry.id   AF-A0A0A8ED94-F1
#
_cell.length_a   1.000
_cell.length_b   1.000
_cell.length_c   1.000
_cell.angle_alpha   90.00
_cell.angle_beta   90.00
_cell.angle_gamma   90.00
#
_symmetry.space_group_name_H-M   'P 1'
#
loop_
_entity.id
_entity.type
_entity.pdbx_description
1 polymer ?
#
loop_
_entity_poly.entity_id
_entity_poly.type
_entity_poly.pdbx_seq_one_letter_code
_entity_poly.pdbx_strand_id
1 'polypeptide(L)'
;MQNVFSATANGNGKVFFQPKPFTILQDSYAFKFKYKINNKKQFYLFFLGSLNKVFQKYSWDNKSTWNRISGELIALPVDNQNQINFDFIEKFTFLIMKIILNEIINYYNKKVEIF
;
A
#
# COMPACT_ATOMS: atom_id res chain seq x y z
N MET A 1 -4.70 -16.67 -3.29
CA MET A 1 -3.45 -15.89 -3.48
C MET A 1 -3.00 -15.30 -2.14
N GLN A 2 -1.71 -15.01 -1.90
CA GLN A 2 -1.23 -14.33 -0.68
C GLN A 2 -0.10 -13.35 -1.00
N ASN A 3 0.11 -12.33 -0.15
CA ASN A 3 1.07 -11.25 -0.36
C ASN A 3 0.87 -10.52 -1.69
N VAL A 4 -0.38 -10.14 -1.96
CA VAL A 4 -0.78 -9.42 -3.17
C VAL A 4 -1.59 -8.18 -2.83
N PHE A 5 -1.87 -7.35 -3.82
CA PHE A 5 -2.81 -6.25 -3.71
C PHE A 5 -4.16 -6.64 -4.30
N SER A 6 -5.22 -6.07 -3.74
CA SER A 6 -6.54 -6.07 -4.37
C SER A 6 -7.03 -4.64 -4.58
N ALA A 7 -7.74 -4.38 -5.67
CA ALA A 7 -8.31 -3.07 -5.94
C ALA A 7 -9.74 -3.15 -6.43
N THR A 8 -10.54 -2.14 -6.12
CA THR A 8 -11.90 -1.98 -6.64
C THR A 8 -11.87 -1.58 -8.11
N ALA A 9 -12.58 -2.31 -8.98
CA ALA A 9 -12.77 -1.95 -10.40
C ALA A 9 -13.93 -0.96 -10.60
N ASN A 10 -14.98 -1.13 -9.80
CA ASN A 10 -16.11 -0.21 -9.70
C ASN A 10 -16.14 0.43 -8.30
N GLY A 11 -16.59 1.68 -8.21
CA GLY A 11 -16.74 2.39 -6.93
C GLY A 11 -15.50 3.20 -6.53
N ASN A 12 -15.10 3.14 -5.26
CA ASN A 12 -14.35 4.22 -4.60
C ASN A 12 -12.85 4.32 -4.90
N GLY A 13 -12.32 3.61 -5.90
CA GLY A 13 -10.90 3.70 -6.25
C GLY A 13 -9.97 3.39 -5.09
N LYS A 14 -10.14 2.24 -4.44
CA LYS A 14 -9.34 1.83 -3.27
C LYS A 14 -8.51 0.60 -3.54
N VAL A 15 -7.31 0.60 -2.96
CA VAL A 15 -6.37 -0.53 -3.00
C VAL A 15 -6.11 -1.04 -1.59
N PHE A 16 -6.03 -2.36 -1.45
CA PHE A 16 -5.81 -3.08 -0.20
C PHE A 16 -4.63 -4.03 -0.34
N PHE A 17 -3.89 -4.22 0.75
CA PHE A 17 -2.85 -5.24 0.83
C PHE A 17 -3.41 -6.50 1.50
N GLN A 18 -3.19 -7.65 0.87
CA GLN A 18 -3.70 -8.97 1.27
C GLN A 18 -2.52 -9.87 1.69
N PRO A 19 -2.08 -9.82 2.97
CA PRO A 19 -0.93 -10.60 3.44
C PRO A 19 -1.23 -12.09 3.64
N LYS A 20 -2.52 -12.46 3.73
CA LYS A 20 -2.99 -13.82 3.97
C LYS A 20 -3.69 -14.38 2.72
N PRO A 21 -3.93 -15.70 2.66
CA PRO A 21 -4.78 -16.29 1.63
C PRO A 21 -6.12 -15.56 1.53
N PHE A 22 -6.46 -15.12 0.32
CA PHE A 22 -7.72 -14.43 0.03
C PHE A 22 -8.25 -14.79 -1.37
N THR A 23 -9.51 -14.40 -1.61
CA THR A 23 -10.20 -14.47 -2.89
C THR A 23 -10.77 -13.09 -3.27
N ILE A 24 -11.02 -12.88 -4.56
CA ILE A 24 -11.75 -11.72 -5.08
C ILE A 24 -13.09 -12.16 -5.64
N LEU A 25 -14.08 -11.27 -5.56
CA LEU A 25 -15.37 -11.41 -6.22
C LEU A 25 -15.40 -10.50 -7.46
N GLN A 26 -16.55 -10.43 -8.13
CA GLN A 26 -16.76 -9.56 -9.28
C GLN A 26 -16.40 -8.10 -8.97
N ASP A 27 -16.03 -7.35 -10.01
CA ASP A 27 -15.68 -5.93 -9.95
C ASP A 27 -14.50 -5.58 -9.03
N SER A 28 -13.57 -6.52 -8.90
CA SER A 28 -12.31 -6.34 -8.19
C SER A 28 -11.15 -6.96 -8.95
N TYR A 29 -9.96 -6.40 -8.75
CA TYR A 29 -8.71 -6.92 -9.30
C TYR A 29 -7.84 -7.46 -8.17
N ALA A 30 -7.05 -8.48 -8.49
CA ALA A 30 -5.94 -8.94 -7.68
C ALA A 30 -4.67 -8.84 -8.52
N PHE A 31 -3.62 -8.21 -7.99
CA PHE A 31 -2.37 -8.06 -8.71
C PHE A 31 -1.17 -8.14 -7.77
N LYS A 32 -0.05 -8.59 -8.33
CA LYS A 32 1.23 -8.78 -7.64
C LYS A 32 2.36 -8.22 -8.50
N PHE A 33 3.51 -8.02 -7.89
CA PHE A 33 4.72 -7.68 -8.64
C PHE A 33 5.05 -8.78 -9.66
N LYS A 34 5.48 -8.36 -10.85
CA LYS A 34 5.90 -9.28 -11.93
C LYS A 34 7.08 -10.14 -11.51
N TYR A 35 8.03 -9.54 -10.79
CA TYR A 35 9.22 -10.22 -10.29
C TYR A 35 9.04 -10.59 -8.82
N LYS A 36 9.64 -11.71 -8.42
CA LYS A 36 9.66 -12.12 -7.02
C LYS A 36 10.51 -11.12 -6.24
N ILE A 37 9.92 -10.49 -5.23
CA ILE A 37 10.62 -9.56 -4.37
C ILE A 37 10.63 -10.14 -2.97
N ASN A 38 11.81 -10.33 -2.40
CA ASN A 38 11.98 -11.00 -1.11
C ASN A 38 11.86 -10.00 0.04
N ASN A 39 10.69 -9.39 0.16
CA ASN A 39 10.54 -8.17 0.95
C ASN A 39 9.64 -8.33 2.16
N LYS A 40 9.92 -7.52 3.17
CA LYS A 40 9.19 -7.49 4.43
C LYS A 40 7.84 -6.78 4.27
N LYS A 41 6.98 -6.88 5.29
CA LYS A 41 5.65 -6.23 5.33
C LYS A 41 5.70 -4.73 5.00
N GLN A 42 6.76 -4.03 5.43
CA GLN A 42 7.00 -2.60 5.22
C GLN A 42 7.02 -2.24 3.74
N PHE A 43 7.63 -3.07 2.91
CA PHE A 43 7.66 -2.88 1.47
C PHE A 43 6.25 -2.83 0.88
N TYR A 44 5.41 -3.81 1.20
CA TYR A 44 4.03 -3.83 0.72
C TYR A 44 3.21 -2.63 1.19
N LEU A 45 3.46 -2.14 2.41
CA LEU A 45 2.78 -0.96 2.95
C LEU A 45 3.19 0.33 2.22
N PHE A 46 4.44 0.47 1.81
CA PHE A 46 4.88 1.60 0.98
C PHE A 46 4.13 1.65 -0.35
N PHE A 47 4.08 0.50 -1.05
CA PHE A 47 3.37 0.40 -2.32
C PHE A 47 1.86 0.55 -2.14
N LEU A 48 1.29 0.06 -1.03
CA LEU A 48 -0.12 0.30 -0.72
C LEU A 48 -0.44 1.80 -0.66
N GLY A 49 0.40 2.60 0.00
CA GLY A 49 0.24 4.06 0.03
C GLY A 49 0.36 4.69 -1.36
N SER A 50 1.39 4.31 -2.12
CA SER A 50 1.63 4.80 -3.48
C SER A 50 0.48 4.46 -4.44
N LEU A 51 -0.02 3.23 -4.36
CA LEU A 51 -1.15 2.77 -5.16
C LEU A 51 -2.44 3.49 -4.77
N ASN A 52 -2.71 3.70 -3.48
CA ASN A 52 -3.87 4.49 -3.07
C ASN A 52 -3.76 5.95 -3.54
N LYS A 53 -2.55 6.52 -3.64
CA LYS A 53 -2.34 7.85 -4.22
C LYS A 53 -2.69 7.90 -5.71
N VAL A 54 -2.40 6.85 -6.47
CA VAL A 54 -2.83 6.74 -7.88
C VAL A 54 -4.34 6.52 -7.96
N PHE A 55 -4.87 5.60 -7.16
CA PHE A 55 -6.25 5.17 -7.25
C PHE A 55 -7.26 6.18 -6.71
N GLN A 56 -6.83 7.16 -5.91
CA GLN A 56 -7.71 8.20 -5.33
C GLN A 56 -8.51 9.00 -6.38
N LYS A 57 -8.06 9.00 -7.65
CA LYS A 57 -8.75 9.71 -8.74
C LYS A 57 -9.93 8.92 -9.30
N TYR A 58 -10.01 7.62 -9.02
CA TYR A 58 -11.06 6.76 -9.53
C TYR A 58 -12.29 6.77 -8.62
N SER A 59 -13.45 6.65 -9.23
CA SER A 59 -14.76 6.69 -8.58
C SER A 59 -15.77 5.86 -9.39
N TRP A 60 -17.03 5.85 -8.95
CA TRP A 60 -18.11 5.20 -9.69
C TRP A 60 -18.24 5.73 -11.13
N ASP A 61 -18.19 7.05 -11.29
CA ASP A 61 -18.28 7.72 -12.59
C ASP A 61 -16.94 7.73 -13.34
N ASN A 62 -15.82 7.64 -12.61
CA ASN A 62 -14.48 7.58 -13.16
C ASN A 62 -13.85 6.21 -12.87
N LYS A 63 -14.32 5.17 -13.56
CA LYS A 63 -13.93 3.78 -13.27
C LYS A 63 -12.46 3.48 -13.54
N SER A 64 -11.88 2.64 -12.71
CA SER A 64 -10.51 2.12 -12.81
C SER A 64 -10.45 0.93 -13.79
N THR A 65 -10.82 1.14 -15.05
CA THR A 65 -10.80 0.05 -16.04
C THR A 65 -9.37 -0.45 -16.31
N TRP A 66 -9.23 -1.71 -16.74
CA TRP A 66 -7.92 -2.33 -16.95
C TRP A 66 -7.00 -1.54 -17.87
N ASN A 67 -7.51 -1.03 -19.00
CA ASN A 67 -6.74 -0.21 -19.94
C ASN A 67 -6.19 1.09 -19.34
N ARG A 68 -6.85 1.61 -18.29
CA ARG A 68 -6.40 2.82 -17.59
C ARG A 68 -5.38 2.49 -16.53
N ILE A 69 -5.68 1.50 -15.68
CA ILE A 69 -4.77 1.06 -14.61
C ILE A 69 -3.42 0.60 -15.19
N SER A 70 -3.43 -0.11 -16.33
CA SER A 70 -2.21 -0.65 -16.93
C SER A 70 -1.21 0.42 -17.39
N GLY A 71 -1.68 1.65 -17.64
CA GLY A 71 -0.85 2.80 -18.00
C GLY A 71 -0.45 3.70 -16.83
N GLU A 72 -0.89 3.38 -15.60
CA GLU A 72 -0.55 4.20 -14.43
C GLU A 72 0.92 4.07 -14.05
N LEU A 73 1.51 5.19 -13.63
CA LEU A 73 2.88 5.25 -13.15
C LEU A 73 2.91 5.60 -11.66
N ILE A 74 3.85 5.00 -10.95
CA ILE A 74 4.20 5.37 -9.57
C ILE A 74 5.63 5.87 -9.54
N ALA A 75 5.87 6.98 -8.85
CA ALA A 75 7.22 7.45 -8.58
C ALA A 75 7.82 6.61 -7.45
N LEU A 76 9.07 6.17 -7.63
CA LEU A 76 9.80 5.39 -6.63
C LEU A 76 11.09 6.11 -6.25
N PRO A 77 11.52 6.02 -4.99
CA PRO A 77 12.82 6.53 -4.58
C PRO A 77 13.93 5.75 -5.29
N VAL A 78 14.96 6.47 -5.73
CA VAL A 78 16.13 5.89 -6.38
C VAL A 78 17.40 6.18 -5.58
N ASP A 79 18.41 5.34 -5.73
CA ASP A 79 19.74 5.53 -5.18
C ASP A 79 20.63 6.36 -6.12
N ASN A 80 21.90 6.54 -5.75
CA ASN A 80 22.87 7.30 -6.52
C ASN A 80 23.23 6.62 -7.86
N GLN A 81 22.88 5.35 -8.04
CA GLN A 81 23.04 4.56 -9.25
C GLN A 81 21.74 4.56 -10.10
N ASN A 82 20.77 5.41 -9.74
CA ASN A 82 19.47 5.51 -10.38
C ASN A 82 18.68 4.18 -10.39
N GLN A 83 18.93 3.32 -9.39
CA GLN A 83 18.19 2.08 -9.16
C GLN A 83 17.16 2.29 -8.04
N ILE A 84 16.10 1.48 -8.01
CA ILE A 84 15.08 1.57 -6.96
C ILE A 84 15.72 1.32 -5.59
N ASN A 85 15.59 2.29 -4.68
CA ASN A 85 16.18 2.21 -3.35
C ASN A 85 15.25 1.45 -2.38
N PHE A 86 15.30 0.13 -2.44
CA PHE A 86 14.48 -0.74 -1.58
C PHE A 86 14.78 -0.59 -0.10
N ASP A 87 16.04 -0.36 0.27
CA ASP A 87 16.45 -0.13 1.67
C ASP A 87 15.82 1.14 2.24
N PHE A 88 15.80 2.21 1.46
CA PHE A 88 15.11 3.44 1.83
C PHE A 88 13.61 3.18 2.02
N ILE A 89 12.96 2.47 1.08
CA ILE A 89 11.53 2.14 1.17
C ILE A 89 11.22 1.41 2.48
N GLU A 90 11.98 0.37 2.81
CA GLU A 90 11.75 -0.40 4.04
C GLU A 90 11.98 0.44 5.31
N LYS A 91 13.10 1.19 5.37
CA LYS A 91 13.43 2.03 6.52
C LYS A 91 12.43 3.16 6.71
N PHE A 92 12.05 3.84 5.63
CA PHE A 92 11.06 4.92 5.66
C PHE A 92 9.73 4.42 6.23
N THR A 93 9.19 3.33 5.69
CA THR A 93 7.91 2.80 6.16
C THR A 93 8.00 2.29 7.60
N PHE A 94 9.12 1.66 7.99
CA PHE A 94 9.35 1.27 9.37
C PHE A 94 9.32 2.47 10.34
N LEU A 95 10.00 3.57 9.99
CA LEU A 95 10.03 4.78 10.83
C LEU A 95 8.65 5.41 10.96
N ILE A 96 7.87 5.51 9.88
CA ILE A 96 6.48 6.00 9.94
C ILE A 96 5.63 5.13 10.88
N MET A 97 5.71 3.80 10.76
CA MET A 97 4.99 2.89 11.66
C MET A 97 5.41 3.08 13.12
N LYS A 98 6.70 3.29 13.38
CA LYS A 98 7.23 3.52 14.73
C LYS A 98 6.74 4.85 15.33
N ILE A 99 6.69 5.92 14.52
CA ILE A 99 6.15 7.22 14.95
C ILE A 99 4.68 7.08 15.35
N ILE A 100 3.86 6.49 14.48
CA ILE A 100 2.43 6.29 14.74
C ILE A 100 2.21 5.46 16.00
N LEU A 101 2.99 4.38 16.19
CA LEU A 101 2.89 3.54 17.38
C LEU A 101 3.20 4.32 18.67
N ASN A 102 4.25 5.14 18.65
CA ASN A 102 4.62 5.97 19.80
C ASN A 102 3.55 7.02 20.12
N GLU A 103 2.94 7.64 19.10
CA GLU A 103 1.82 8.57 19.29
C GLU A 103 0.60 7.89 19.94
N ILE A 104 0.27 6.69 19.47
CA ILE A 104 -0.81 5.87 20.05
C ILE A 104 -0.52 5.55 21.52
N ILE A 105 0.68 5.05 21.82
CA ILE A 105 1.09 4.73 23.21
C ILE A 105 1.00 5.97 24.09
N ASN A 106 1.52 7.11 23.63
CA ASN A 106 1.46 8.37 24.37
C ASN A 106 0.02 8.83 24.64
N TYR A 107 -0.87 8.66 23.65
CA TYR A 107 -2.29 8.99 23.81
C TYR A 107 -2.96 8.14 24.89
N TYR A 108 -2.71 6.82 24.91
CA TYR A 108 -3.29 5.93 25.92
C TYR A 108 -2.69 6.12 27.31
N ASN A 109 -1.37 6.36 27.42
CA ASN A 109 -0.74 6.64 28.72
C ASN A 109 -1.31 7.88 29.41
N LYS A 110 -1.77 8.88 28.64
CA LYS A 110 -2.45 10.07 29.19
C LYS A 110 -3.88 9.79 29.67
N LYS A 111 -4.51 8.72 29.20
CA LYS A 111 -5.89 8.33 29.55
C LYS A 111 -5.98 7.34 30.70
N VAL A 112 -4.87 6.67 31.02
CA VAL A 112 -4.79 5.80 32.20
C VAL A 112 -4.49 6.69 33.40
N GLU A 113 -5.53 7.11 34.12
CA GLU A 113 -5.38 7.57 35.50
C GLU A 113 -5.10 6.35 36.38
N ILE A 114 -3.94 6.34 37.03
CA ILE A 114 -3.64 5.36 38.08
C ILE A 114 -4.34 5.86 39.33
N PHE A 115 -5.46 5.21 39.70
CA PHE A 115 -6.08 5.32 41.02
C PHE A 115 -5.50 4.28 41.97
#